data_AF-A0A4R9GXF5-F1
#
_entry.id   AF-A0A4R9GXF5-F1
#
_cell.length_a   1.000
_cell.length_b   1.000
_cell.length_c   1.000
_cell.angle_alpha   90.00
_cell.angle_beta   90.00
_cell.angle_gamma   90.00
#
_symmetry.space_group_name_H-M   'P 1'
#
loop_
_entity.id
_entity.type
_entity.pdbx_description
1 polymer ?
#
loop_
_entity_poly.entity_id
_entity_poly.type
_entity_poly.pdbx_seq_one_letter_code
_entity_poly.pdbx_strand_id
1 'polypeptide(L)'
;MKKLLVFMIAMLVAPVLLHGEAVSMKSYKKRIELLTYLRAIEPVVKNYPGEVKSSGTGQAQADGERLAKYKELKRLYQEGLLYFFEGNFVNSYRRFLESQLGMELLLEELSQAYVERTEEILKTAIEKKNPNNPMDRALVDISVEYGKTSYIRADIKENREAPFTRRMYNPREFHYVVNKYTIEKNMELGYQFLGEAKEARNNALKIEKHLEKHQKLQPEHRKHRIEMYLGAINLCRDARSNAMNIFKLKYPYDNYYLQRSDAKSEETRNEIGEVTPGEVVSVDGVTYDFSTNPLVRADNKMSPVFDKRIPDDYRRDAVDILGRVYDDEIDNKLYLRWDAETRKKLLGDKIPPGAQKRKQAAAASQPNK
;
A
#
# COMPACT_ATOMS: atom_id res chain seq x y z
N MET A 1 -11.78 51.65 -47.06
CA MET A 1 -11.12 50.46 -47.66
C MET A 1 -10.34 49.65 -46.62
N LYS A 2 -9.26 50.17 -46.00
CA LYS A 2 -8.46 49.42 -45.01
C LYS A 2 -9.23 48.93 -43.76
N LYS A 3 -10.14 49.74 -43.20
CA LYS A 3 -10.95 49.37 -42.02
C LYS A 3 -12.01 48.28 -42.32
N LEU A 4 -12.51 48.24 -43.56
CA LEU A 4 -13.48 47.23 -44.03
C LEU A 4 -12.81 45.87 -44.26
N LEU A 5 -11.56 45.90 -44.74
CA LEU A 5 -10.73 44.71 -44.95
C LEU A 5 -10.33 44.06 -43.62
N VAL A 6 -10.00 44.85 -42.60
CA VAL A 6 -9.73 44.36 -41.23
C VAL A 6 -10.98 43.75 -40.60
N PHE A 7 -12.16 44.33 -40.81
CA PHE A 7 -13.42 43.79 -40.29
C PHE A 7 -13.81 42.47 -40.98
N MET A 8 -13.58 42.35 -42.29
CA MET A 8 -13.80 41.10 -43.04
C MET A 8 -12.82 39.99 -42.64
N ILE A 9 -11.54 40.33 -42.40
CA ILE A 9 -10.54 39.37 -41.89
C ILE A 9 -10.92 38.95 -40.46
N ALA A 10 -11.36 39.87 -39.59
CA ALA A 10 -11.83 39.54 -38.25
C ALA A 10 -13.08 38.63 -38.27
N MET A 11 -14.02 38.84 -39.20
CA MET A 11 -15.19 37.96 -39.38
C MET A 11 -14.83 36.59 -39.97
N LEU A 12 -13.78 36.49 -40.80
CA LEU A 12 -13.32 35.21 -41.34
C LEU A 12 -12.45 34.41 -40.34
N VAL A 13 -11.75 35.09 -39.43
CA VAL A 13 -10.91 34.45 -38.40
C VAL A 13 -11.70 34.11 -37.12
N ALA A 14 -12.74 34.87 -36.78
CA ALA A 14 -13.59 34.60 -35.62
C ALA A 14 -14.25 33.19 -35.58
N PRO A 15 -14.79 32.62 -36.67
CA PRO A 15 -15.39 31.29 -36.63
C PRO A 15 -14.35 30.16 -36.54
N VAL A 16 -13.09 30.40 -36.93
CA VAL A 16 -12.02 29.40 -36.83
C VAL A 16 -11.61 29.16 -35.36
N LEU A 17 -11.83 30.14 -34.49
CA LEU A 17 -11.57 30.03 -33.04
C LEU A 17 -12.76 29.46 -32.25
N LEU A 18 -13.95 29.38 -32.85
CA LEU A 18 -15.16 28.82 -32.23
C LEU A 18 -15.42 27.40 -32.77
N HIS A 19 -14.52 26.47 -32.46
CA HIS A 19 -14.77 25.05 -32.69
C HIS A 19 -15.87 24.56 -31.74
N GLY A 20 -17.13 24.68 -32.17
CA GLY A 20 -18.26 24.07 -31.50
C GLY A 20 -18.16 22.55 -31.56
N GLU A 21 -17.60 21.92 -30.53
CA GLU A 21 -17.61 20.46 -30.44
C GLU A 21 -19.04 19.92 -30.29
N ALA A 22 -19.37 18.90 -31.07
CA ALA A 22 -20.65 18.19 -30.97
C ALA A 22 -20.86 17.63 -29.55
N VAL A 23 -22.10 17.72 -29.04
CA VAL A 23 -22.46 17.24 -27.69
C VAL A 23 -22.20 15.74 -27.54
N SER A 24 -22.36 14.97 -28.62
CA SER A 24 -21.99 13.55 -28.69
C SER A 24 -20.49 13.34 -28.41
N MET A 25 -19.61 14.10 -29.04
CA MET A 25 -18.16 14.02 -28.83
C MET A 25 -17.76 14.46 -27.42
N LYS A 26 -18.39 15.52 -26.88
CA LYS A 26 -18.17 15.96 -25.49
C LYS A 26 -18.54 14.88 -24.48
N SER A 27 -19.70 14.27 -24.64
CA SER A 27 -20.16 13.18 -23.77
C SER A 27 -19.28 11.93 -23.89
N TYR A 28 -18.82 11.59 -25.11
CA TYR A 28 -17.89 10.48 -25.34
C TYR A 28 -16.53 10.70 -24.65
N LYS A 29 -15.93 11.89 -24.81
CA LYS A 29 -14.67 12.24 -24.12
C LYS A 29 -14.82 12.13 -22.60
N LYS A 30 -15.90 12.68 -22.04
CA LYS A 30 -16.18 12.62 -20.60
C LYS A 30 -16.45 11.21 -20.09
N ARG A 31 -17.10 10.36 -20.88
CA ARG A 31 -17.26 8.93 -20.56
C ARG A 31 -15.92 8.23 -20.37
N ILE A 32 -14.98 8.40 -21.31
CA ILE A 32 -13.65 7.76 -21.23
C ILE A 32 -12.86 8.28 -20.02
N GLU A 33 -12.87 9.59 -19.82
CA GLU A 33 -12.24 10.25 -18.68
C GLU A 33 -12.73 9.68 -17.34
N LEU A 34 -14.05 9.67 -17.11
CA LEU A 34 -14.65 9.16 -15.87
C LEU A 34 -14.44 7.66 -15.68
N LEU A 35 -14.50 6.87 -16.75
CA LEU A 35 -14.21 5.43 -16.67
C LEU A 35 -12.78 5.19 -16.18
N THR A 36 -11.83 5.99 -16.64
CA THR A 36 -10.42 5.89 -16.25
C THR A 36 -10.25 6.20 -14.77
N TYR A 37 -10.88 7.28 -14.28
CA TYR A 37 -10.84 7.66 -12.87
C TYR A 37 -11.54 6.63 -11.96
N LEU A 38 -12.73 6.16 -12.33
CA LEU A 38 -13.47 5.15 -11.57
C LEU A 38 -12.68 3.85 -11.39
N ARG A 39 -11.93 3.42 -12.42
CA ARG A 39 -11.06 2.24 -12.36
C ARG A 39 -9.84 2.47 -11.46
N ALA A 40 -9.20 3.64 -11.57
CA ALA A 40 -8.03 3.98 -10.76
C ALA A 40 -8.34 4.04 -9.25
N ILE A 41 -9.55 4.49 -8.91
CA ILE A 41 -10.00 4.72 -7.53
C ILE A 41 -10.62 3.47 -6.89
N GLU A 42 -11.01 2.47 -7.69
CA GLU A 42 -11.60 1.23 -7.17
C GLU A 42 -10.76 0.55 -6.08
N PRO A 43 -9.46 0.24 -6.28
CA PRO A 43 -8.66 -0.39 -5.23
C PRO A 43 -8.50 0.53 -4.01
N VAL A 44 -8.35 1.84 -4.22
CA VAL A 44 -8.20 2.83 -3.15
C VAL A 44 -9.40 2.80 -2.20
N VAL A 45 -10.61 2.88 -2.74
CA VAL A 45 -11.82 2.98 -1.91
C VAL A 45 -12.16 1.65 -1.24
N LYS A 46 -11.87 0.52 -1.90
CA LYS A 46 -12.04 -0.80 -1.29
C LYS A 46 -11.07 -1.02 -0.13
N ASN A 47 -9.82 -0.61 -0.28
CA ASN A 47 -8.83 -0.69 0.80
C ASN A 47 -9.16 0.28 1.94
N TYR A 48 -9.63 1.49 1.63
CA TYR A 48 -9.95 2.53 2.61
C TYR A 48 -11.43 2.94 2.53
N PRO A 49 -12.35 2.10 3.03
CA PRO A 49 -13.79 2.35 2.92
C PRO A 49 -14.28 3.57 3.72
N GLY A 50 -13.46 4.12 4.63
CA GLY A 50 -13.79 5.26 5.50
C GLY A 50 -14.46 4.83 6.80
N GLU A 51 -14.91 5.80 7.61
CA GLU A 51 -15.60 5.50 8.86
C GLU A 51 -16.91 4.75 8.60
N VAL A 52 -17.13 3.72 9.43
CA VAL A 52 -18.35 2.92 9.39
C VAL A 52 -19.36 3.60 10.31
N LYS A 53 -20.43 4.15 9.76
CA LYS A 53 -21.56 4.62 10.57
C LYS A 53 -22.22 3.39 11.19
N SER A 54 -21.96 3.14 12.47
CA SER A 54 -22.60 2.05 13.21
C SER A 54 -24.10 2.35 13.35
N SER A 55 -24.92 1.80 12.46
CA SER A 55 -26.34 1.64 12.74
C SER A 55 -26.48 0.58 13.84
N GLY A 56 -27.19 0.91 14.92
CA GLY A 56 -27.30 0.13 16.17
C GLY A 56 -28.05 -1.21 16.08
N THR A 57 -27.94 -1.92 14.96
CA THR A 57 -28.49 -3.27 14.77
C THR A 57 -27.38 -4.15 14.24
N GLY A 58 -26.92 -5.09 15.05
CA GLY A 58 -25.76 -5.97 14.83
C GLY A 58 -25.83 -6.91 13.60
N GLN A 59 -25.93 -6.34 12.41
CA GLN A 59 -25.59 -7.01 11.15
C GLN A 59 -24.38 -6.29 10.56
N ALA A 60 -23.26 -7.03 10.53
CA ALA A 60 -21.99 -6.58 10.01
C ALA A 60 -22.04 -6.50 8.47
N GLN A 61 -22.52 -5.37 7.93
CA GLN A 61 -22.30 -4.97 6.54
C GLN A 61 -22.58 -3.48 6.33
N ALA A 62 -21.97 -2.62 7.14
CA ALA A 62 -21.99 -1.19 6.86
C ALA A 62 -20.79 -0.86 5.97
N ASP A 63 -21.04 -0.72 4.66
CA ASP A 63 -20.08 -0.14 3.73
C ASP A 63 -19.63 1.23 4.29
N GLY A 64 -18.32 1.45 4.43
CA GLY A 64 -17.82 2.74 4.94
C GLY A 64 -18.27 3.93 4.08
N GLU A 65 -18.29 5.13 4.66
CA GLU A 65 -18.85 6.32 4.00
C GLU A 65 -18.26 6.59 2.61
N ARG A 66 -16.95 6.37 2.41
CA ARG A 66 -16.28 6.59 1.12
C ARG A 66 -16.69 5.54 0.09
N LEU A 67 -16.89 4.30 0.53
CA LEU A 67 -17.37 3.21 -0.32
C LEU A 67 -18.82 3.45 -0.76
N ALA A 68 -19.67 3.97 0.12
CA ALA A 68 -21.03 4.38 -0.22
C ALA A 68 -21.03 5.50 -1.28
N LYS A 69 -20.25 6.58 -1.08
CA LYS A 69 -20.06 7.65 -2.07
C LYS A 69 -19.59 7.09 -3.42
N TYR A 70 -18.66 6.14 -3.42
CA TYR A 70 -18.18 5.51 -4.65
C TYR A 70 -19.23 4.64 -5.36
N LYS A 71 -20.06 3.90 -4.61
CA LYS A 71 -21.19 3.14 -5.18
C LYS A 71 -22.22 4.08 -5.81
N GLU A 72 -22.49 5.23 -5.19
CA GLU A 72 -23.35 6.27 -5.76
C GLU A 72 -22.76 6.85 -7.05
N LEU A 73 -21.45 7.13 -7.10
CA LEU A 73 -20.76 7.57 -8.32
C LEU A 73 -20.86 6.53 -9.44
N LYS A 74 -20.68 5.24 -9.12
CA LYS A 74 -20.87 4.14 -10.08
C LYS A 74 -22.30 4.13 -10.63
N ARG A 75 -23.32 4.32 -9.78
CA ARG A 75 -24.72 4.41 -10.19
C ARG A 75 -24.96 5.60 -11.13
N LEU A 76 -24.48 6.80 -10.78
CA LEU A 76 -24.62 7.99 -11.61
C LEU A 76 -23.93 7.83 -12.98
N TYR A 77 -22.76 7.18 -12.99
CA TYR A 77 -22.06 6.85 -14.23
C TYR A 77 -22.83 5.83 -15.08
N GLN A 78 -23.43 4.81 -14.47
CA GLN A 78 -24.29 3.84 -15.16
C GLN A 78 -25.55 4.49 -15.74
N GLU A 79 -26.21 5.37 -14.99
CA GLU A 79 -27.35 6.17 -15.50
C GLU A 79 -26.92 7.04 -16.69
N GLY A 80 -25.75 7.68 -16.61
CA GLY A 80 -25.16 8.44 -17.71
C GLY A 80 -24.87 7.59 -18.96
N LEU A 81 -24.46 6.32 -18.78
CA LEU A 81 -24.27 5.37 -19.87
C LEU A 81 -25.59 4.95 -20.53
N LEU A 82 -26.66 4.75 -19.76
CA LEU A 82 -27.98 4.44 -20.32
C LEU A 82 -28.41 5.54 -21.28
N TYR A 83 -28.40 6.80 -20.84
CA TYR A 83 -28.72 7.94 -21.70
C TYR A 83 -27.79 8.08 -22.91
N PHE A 84 -26.52 7.70 -22.78
CA PHE A 84 -25.57 7.72 -23.89
C PHE A 84 -25.96 6.72 -24.98
N PHE A 85 -26.32 5.50 -24.60
CA PHE A 85 -26.72 4.44 -25.54
C PHE A 85 -28.11 4.66 -26.11
N GLU A 86 -29.00 5.35 -25.40
CA GLU A 86 -30.30 5.82 -25.89
C GLU A 86 -30.18 6.98 -26.91
N GLY A 87 -28.99 7.54 -27.11
CA GLY A 87 -28.76 8.67 -28.02
C GLY A 87 -29.09 10.03 -27.40
N ASN A 88 -29.44 10.10 -26.12
CA ASN A 88 -29.67 11.34 -25.39
C ASN A 88 -28.37 11.90 -24.80
N PHE A 89 -27.56 12.52 -25.66
CA PHE A 89 -26.24 13.02 -25.30
C PHE A 89 -26.27 14.20 -24.32
N VAL A 90 -27.35 14.99 -24.30
CA VAL A 90 -27.48 16.15 -23.39
C VAL A 90 -27.64 15.68 -21.94
N ASN A 91 -28.56 14.74 -21.70
CA ASN A 91 -28.79 14.20 -20.36
C ASN A 91 -27.61 13.34 -19.91
N SER A 92 -27.01 12.58 -20.83
CA SER A 92 -25.79 11.81 -20.56
C SER A 92 -24.63 12.71 -20.10
N TYR A 93 -24.38 13.81 -20.82
CA TYR A 93 -23.33 14.76 -20.47
C TYR A 93 -23.57 15.40 -19.09
N ARG A 94 -24.82 15.78 -18.78
CA ARG A 94 -25.17 16.31 -17.45
C ARG A 94 -24.87 15.31 -16.33
N ARG A 95 -25.26 14.04 -16.50
CA ARG A 95 -24.96 12.98 -15.51
C ARG A 95 -23.47 12.74 -15.35
N PHE A 96 -22.70 12.81 -16.44
CA PHE A 96 -21.24 12.75 -16.35
C PHE A 96 -20.65 13.94 -15.60
N LEU A 97 -21.16 15.16 -15.78
CA LEU A 97 -20.70 16.31 -15.00
C LEU A 97 -21.04 16.19 -13.50
N GLU A 98 -22.22 15.66 -13.17
CA GLU A 98 -22.60 15.35 -11.78
C GLU A 98 -21.65 14.30 -11.17
N SER A 99 -21.33 13.25 -11.92
CA SER A 99 -20.33 12.24 -11.51
C SER A 99 -18.92 12.83 -11.38
N GLN A 100 -18.52 13.78 -12.23
CA GLN A 100 -17.23 14.46 -12.15
C GLN A 100 -17.12 15.29 -10.85
N LEU A 101 -18.20 15.98 -10.47
CA LEU A 101 -18.25 16.76 -9.23
C LEU A 101 -18.15 15.87 -8.00
N GLY A 102 -18.90 14.77 -7.95
CA GLY A 102 -18.81 13.87 -6.81
C GLY A 102 -17.45 13.14 -6.75
N MET A 103 -16.81 12.91 -7.90
CA MET A 103 -15.44 12.39 -7.97
C MET A 103 -14.41 13.36 -7.36
N GLU A 104 -14.52 14.64 -7.67
CA GLU A 104 -13.67 15.71 -7.12
C GLU A 104 -13.72 15.71 -5.59
N LEU A 105 -14.93 15.69 -5.01
CA LEU A 105 -15.12 15.70 -3.56
C LEU A 105 -14.57 14.43 -2.88
N LEU A 106 -14.79 13.27 -3.47
CA LEU A 106 -14.26 12.00 -2.95
C LEU A 106 -12.73 11.99 -2.97
N LEU A 107 -12.13 12.49 -4.06
CA LEU A 107 -10.67 12.54 -4.22
C LEU A 107 -10.02 13.57 -3.28
N GLU A 108 -10.70 14.67 -2.99
CA GLU A 108 -10.22 15.64 -2.01
C GLU A 108 -10.11 14.99 -0.62
N GLU A 109 -11.17 14.32 -0.17
CA GLU A 109 -11.20 13.59 1.11
C GLU A 109 -10.12 12.49 1.16
N LEU A 110 -10.02 11.70 0.09
CA LEU A 110 -9.00 10.65 -0.02
C LEU A 110 -7.58 11.21 -0.02
N SER A 111 -7.32 12.29 -0.75
CA SER A 111 -5.98 12.88 -0.82
C SER A 111 -5.50 13.36 0.55
N GLN A 112 -6.40 13.88 1.39
CA GLN A 112 -6.06 14.27 2.76
C GLN A 112 -5.72 13.05 3.62
N ALA A 113 -6.60 12.05 3.64
CA ALA A 113 -6.37 10.82 4.38
C ALA A 113 -5.08 10.12 3.94
N TYR A 114 -4.74 10.19 2.65
CA TYR A 114 -3.51 9.61 2.13
C TYR A 114 -2.26 10.32 2.65
N VAL A 115 -2.25 11.65 2.70
CA VAL A 115 -1.12 12.44 3.22
C VAL A 115 -0.93 12.16 4.71
N GLU A 116 -2.00 12.23 5.50
CA GLU A 116 -1.95 11.98 6.96
C GLU A 116 -1.42 10.58 7.27
N ARG A 117 -1.96 9.55 6.62
CA ARG A 117 -1.48 8.18 6.77
C ARG A 117 -0.03 7.98 6.32
N THR A 118 0.40 8.67 5.27
CA THR A 118 1.79 8.58 4.79
C THR A 118 2.77 9.23 5.78
N GLU A 119 2.36 10.31 6.46
CA GLU A 119 3.15 10.90 7.55
C GLU A 119 3.31 9.94 8.72
N GLU A 120 2.25 9.25 9.13
CA GLU A 120 2.31 8.24 10.20
C GLU A 120 3.26 7.09 9.85
N ILE A 121 3.14 6.56 8.63
CA ILE A 121 3.99 5.46 8.15
C ILE A 121 5.46 5.90 8.11
N LEU A 122 5.77 7.10 7.62
CA LEU A 122 7.15 7.61 7.58
C LEU A 122 7.71 7.85 8.98
N LYS A 123 6.92 8.39 9.92
CA LYS A 123 7.34 8.57 11.33
C LYS A 123 7.67 7.22 11.97
N THR A 124 6.78 6.25 11.86
CA THR A 124 7.00 4.90 12.42
C THR A 124 8.14 4.15 11.72
N ALA A 125 8.39 4.39 10.44
CA ALA A 125 9.55 3.83 9.74
C ALA A 125 10.89 4.36 10.26
N ILE A 126 10.94 5.56 10.86
CA ILE A 126 12.16 6.15 11.45
C ILE A 126 12.38 5.63 12.87
N GLU A 127 11.30 5.56 13.64
CA GLU A 127 11.30 5.16 15.04
C GLU A 127 11.69 3.69 15.23
N LYS A 128 11.93 3.32 16.50
CA LYS A 128 12.16 1.93 16.92
C LYS A 128 10.80 1.23 16.99
N LYS A 129 10.71 0.02 16.46
CA LYS A 129 9.56 -0.87 16.66
C LYS A 129 9.39 -1.20 18.14
N ASN A 130 10.49 -1.42 18.88
CA ASN A 130 10.49 -1.68 20.32
C ASN A 130 11.54 -0.80 21.05
N PRO A 131 11.12 0.18 21.87
CA PRO A 131 12.04 1.05 22.61
C PRO A 131 12.98 0.31 23.58
N ASN A 132 12.57 -0.89 24.03
CA ASN A 132 13.28 -1.69 25.02
C ASN A 132 14.30 -2.67 24.41
N ASN A 133 14.34 -2.83 23.08
CA ASN A 133 15.27 -3.75 22.44
C ASN A 133 16.54 -3.00 21.99
N PRO A 134 17.72 -3.27 22.58
CA PRO A 134 18.97 -2.60 22.21
C PRO A 134 19.44 -2.92 20.78
N MET A 135 18.91 -3.98 20.16
CA MET A 135 19.22 -4.35 18.76
C MET A 135 18.38 -3.58 17.74
N ASP A 136 17.28 -2.95 18.17
CA ASP A 136 16.43 -2.14 17.32
C ASP A 136 16.94 -0.71 17.31
N ARG A 137 17.48 -0.30 16.17
CA ARG A 137 18.13 1.01 16.04
C ARG A 137 17.19 1.99 15.34
N ALA A 138 17.06 3.18 15.93
CA ALA A 138 16.46 4.30 15.21
C ALA A 138 17.37 4.66 14.04
N LEU A 139 16.82 5.32 13.02
CA LEU A 139 17.58 5.73 11.83
C LEU A 139 18.86 6.50 12.18
N VAL A 140 18.78 7.41 13.16
CA VAL A 140 19.89 8.26 13.61
C VAL A 140 20.94 7.47 14.39
N ASP A 141 20.53 6.38 15.06
CA ASP A 141 21.40 5.53 15.88
C ASP A 141 22.14 4.46 15.04
N ILE A 142 22.12 4.56 13.70
CA ILE A 142 22.86 3.66 12.81
C ILE A 142 24.35 4.09 12.78
N SER A 143 25.02 3.88 13.92
CA SER A 143 26.47 3.99 14.09
C SER A 143 26.98 2.76 14.82
N VAL A 144 27.98 2.07 14.28
CA VAL A 144 28.68 1.02 15.04
C VAL A 144 29.59 1.75 16.03
N GLU A 145 29.11 1.92 17.26
CA GLU A 145 29.94 2.48 18.32
C GLU A 145 30.90 1.41 18.85
N TYR A 146 32.19 1.64 18.63
CA TYR A 146 33.23 0.87 19.30
C TYR A 146 33.39 1.40 20.72
N GLY A 147 32.94 0.64 21.73
CA GLY A 147 33.08 1.03 23.13
C GLY A 147 34.54 1.31 23.53
N LYS A 148 34.76 2.25 24.46
CA LYS A 148 36.10 2.61 24.99
C LYS A 148 36.86 1.41 25.58
N THR A 149 36.15 0.38 26.02
CA THR A 149 36.65 -0.89 26.57
C THR A 149 36.57 -2.05 25.57
N SER A 150 36.23 -1.80 24.30
CA SER A 150 36.13 -2.88 23.31
C SER A 150 37.53 -3.46 23.03
N TYR A 151 37.56 -4.79 22.92
CA TYR A 151 38.76 -5.60 22.66
C TYR A 151 39.56 -5.11 21.43
N ILE A 152 38.89 -4.48 20.47
CA ILE A 152 39.44 -3.93 19.23
C ILE A 152 40.49 -2.82 19.49
N ARG A 153 40.33 -2.01 20.54
CA ARG A 153 41.30 -0.94 20.86
C ARG A 153 42.60 -1.49 21.44
N ALA A 154 42.54 -2.65 22.09
CA ALA A 154 43.71 -3.37 22.58
C ALA A 154 44.45 -4.04 21.40
N ASP A 155 43.72 -4.69 20.51
CA ASP A 155 44.27 -5.35 19.31
C ASP A 155 44.92 -4.38 18.31
N ILE A 156 44.35 -3.19 18.06
CA ILE A 156 44.91 -2.20 17.13
C ILE A 156 46.26 -1.62 17.61
N LYS A 157 46.54 -1.70 18.93
CA LYS A 157 47.80 -1.20 19.50
C LYS A 157 48.93 -2.23 19.48
N GLU A 158 48.63 -3.51 19.27
CA GLU A 158 49.65 -4.57 19.26
C GLU A 158 50.03 -4.96 17.82
N ASN A 159 51.31 -4.78 17.47
CA ASN A 159 51.87 -5.23 16.21
C ASN A 159 52.09 -6.75 16.22
N ARG A 160 51.12 -7.55 15.75
CA ARG A 160 51.31 -9.00 15.46
C ARG A 160 50.48 -9.53 14.28
N GLU A 161 50.99 -10.64 13.72
CA GLU A 161 50.49 -11.36 12.55
C GLU A 161 49.03 -11.83 12.70
N ALA A 162 48.29 -11.78 11.60
CA ALA A 162 46.83 -11.91 11.57
C ALA A 162 46.33 -13.25 12.14
N PRO A 163 45.54 -13.25 13.23
CA PRO A 163 44.90 -14.47 13.71
C PRO A 163 43.72 -14.87 12.82
N PHE A 164 43.43 -16.18 12.79
CA PHE A 164 42.34 -16.77 12.03
C PHE A 164 41.00 -16.13 12.44
N THR A 165 40.36 -15.43 11.52
CA THR A 165 39.23 -14.52 11.76
C THR A 165 37.97 -15.26 12.22
N ARG A 166 37.69 -15.23 13.53
CA ARG A 166 36.32 -15.39 14.03
C ARG A 166 35.56 -14.10 13.69
N ARG A 167 34.35 -14.19 13.14
CA ARG A 167 33.56 -13.00 12.73
C ARG A 167 33.40 -12.06 13.94
N MET A 168 34.06 -10.90 13.90
CA MET A 168 34.17 -9.95 15.03
C MET A 168 32.98 -8.97 15.14
N TYR A 169 31.92 -9.17 14.33
CA TYR A 169 30.71 -8.36 14.32
C TYR A 169 29.49 -9.21 14.69
N ASN A 170 28.49 -8.60 15.34
CA ASN A 170 27.20 -9.26 15.54
C ASN A 170 26.55 -9.45 14.16
N PRO A 171 26.30 -10.70 13.71
CA PRO A 171 25.71 -10.94 12.40
C PRO A 171 24.36 -10.23 12.22
N ARG A 172 23.61 -10.04 13.31
CA ARG A 172 22.29 -9.40 13.31
C ARG A 172 22.33 -7.87 13.18
N GLU A 173 23.49 -7.22 13.32
CA GLU A 173 23.63 -5.77 13.16
C GLU A 173 24.38 -5.40 11.88
N PHE A 174 25.02 -6.37 11.23
CA PHE A 174 25.84 -6.15 10.04
C PHE A 174 25.02 -5.59 8.86
N HIS A 175 23.74 -5.95 8.75
CA HIS A 175 22.87 -5.43 7.70
C HIS A 175 22.70 -3.92 7.77
N TYR A 176 22.75 -3.31 8.96
CA TYR A 176 22.68 -1.86 9.09
C TYR A 176 23.90 -1.17 8.48
N VAL A 177 25.09 -1.78 8.54
CA VAL A 177 26.30 -1.22 7.92
C VAL A 177 26.19 -1.24 6.40
N VAL A 178 25.68 -2.33 5.83
CA VAL A 178 25.50 -2.49 4.38
C VAL A 178 24.35 -1.62 3.86
N ASN A 179 23.26 -1.53 4.62
CA ASN A 179 22.02 -0.89 4.20
C ASN A 179 21.89 0.57 4.65
N LYS A 180 22.86 1.12 5.41
CA LYS A 180 22.75 2.49 5.95
C LYS A 180 22.40 3.52 4.87
N TYR A 181 23.20 3.59 3.81
CA TYR A 181 23.00 4.56 2.74
C TYR A 181 21.72 4.31 1.93
N THR A 182 21.29 3.05 1.81
CA THR A 182 20.04 2.73 1.11
C THR A 182 18.83 3.10 1.95
N ILE A 183 18.90 2.94 3.28
CA ILE A 183 17.89 3.43 4.21
C ILE A 183 17.82 4.97 4.16
N GLU A 184 18.96 5.66 4.26
CA GLU A 184 19.03 7.13 4.16
C GLU A 184 18.44 7.66 2.85
N LYS A 185 18.78 7.05 1.71
CA LYS A 185 18.24 7.43 0.40
C LYS A 185 16.73 7.20 0.31
N ASN A 186 16.22 6.06 0.79
CA ASN A 186 14.78 5.79 0.81
C ASN A 186 14.03 6.79 1.70
N MET A 187 14.65 7.22 2.80
CA MET A 187 14.11 8.25 3.69
C MET A 187 14.00 9.61 3.01
N GLU A 188 15.08 10.05 2.37
CA GLU A 188 15.12 11.29 1.60
C GLU A 188 14.03 11.32 0.52
N LEU A 189 13.98 10.27 -0.31
CA LEU A 189 12.97 10.14 -1.35
C LEU A 189 11.54 10.05 -0.78
N GLY A 190 11.34 9.35 0.34
CA GLY A 190 10.05 9.25 1.01
C GLY A 190 9.50 10.62 1.44
N TYR A 191 10.34 11.45 2.06
CA TYR A 191 9.94 12.81 2.46
C TYR A 191 9.84 13.78 1.29
N GLN A 192 10.70 13.64 0.28
CA GLN A 192 10.61 14.44 -0.94
C GLN A 192 9.25 14.21 -1.62
N PHE A 193 8.86 12.96 -1.87
CA PHE A 193 7.57 12.64 -2.47
C PHE A 193 6.38 13.07 -1.59
N LEU A 194 6.50 13.01 -0.26
CA LEU A 194 5.48 13.55 0.63
C LEU A 194 5.36 15.08 0.50
N GLY A 195 6.48 15.80 0.36
CA GLY A 195 6.51 17.23 0.09
C GLY A 195 5.82 17.57 -1.24
N GLU A 196 6.20 16.89 -2.31
CA GLU A 196 5.60 17.05 -3.64
C GLU A 196 4.10 16.73 -3.63
N ALA A 197 3.66 15.70 -2.88
CA ALA A 197 2.24 15.37 -2.73
C ALA A 197 1.44 16.49 -2.04
N LYS A 198 2.00 17.10 -0.99
CA LYS A 198 1.38 18.25 -0.31
C LYS A 198 1.31 19.46 -1.23
N GLU A 199 2.35 19.71 -2.02
CA GLU A 199 2.36 20.79 -3.01
C GLU A 199 1.32 20.57 -4.11
N ALA A 200 1.23 19.37 -4.68
CA ALA A 200 0.23 19.01 -5.68
C ALA A 200 -1.19 19.24 -5.16
N ARG A 201 -1.48 18.81 -3.93
CA ARG A 201 -2.76 19.07 -3.26
C ARG A 201 -3.01 20.57 -3.03
N ASN A 202 -2.02 21.32 -2.55
CA ASN A 202 -2.14 22.76 -2.35
C ASN A 202 -2.39 23.51 -3.66
N ASN A 203 -1.76 23.07 -4.75
CA ASN A 203 -1.99 23.63 -6.08
C ASN A 203 -3.40 23.33 -6.58
N ALA A 204 -3.94 22.13 -6.31
CA ALA A 204 -5.34 21.82 -6.60
C ALA A 204 -6.32 22.75 -5.85
N LEU A 205 -6.04 23.10 -4.60
CA LEU A 205 -6.85 24.02 -3.79
C LEU A 205 -6.71 25.48 -4.23
N LYS A 206 -5.54 25.91 -4.72
CA LYS A 206 -5.32 27.28 -5.22
C LYS A 206 -6.20 27.60 -6.44
N ILE A 207 -6.54 26.62 -7.26
CA ILE A 207 -7.42 26.79 -8.43
C ILE A 207 -8.78 27.39 -8.01
N GLU A 208 -9.25 27.07 -6.80
CA GLU A 208 -10.50 27.61 -6.26
C GLU A 208 -10.37 29.06 -5.76
N LYS A 209 -9.18 29.45 -5.26
CA LYS A 209 -8.94 30.80 -4.72
C LYS A 209 -9.01 31.91 -5.77
N HIS A 210 -8.79 31.56 -7.03
CA HIS A 210 -8.87 32.51 -8.14
C HIS A 210 -10.28 32.65 -8.73
N LEU A 211 -11.26 31.92 -8.18
CA LEU A 211 -12.66 31.99 -8.59
C LEU A 211 -13.46 32.90 -7.64
N GLU A 212 -14.35 33.73 -8.20
CA GLU A 212 -15.33 34.46 -7.39
C GLU A 212 -16.32 33.48 -6.74
N LYS A 213 -16.78 33.76 -5.51
CA LYS A 213 -17.65 32.87 -4.71
C LYS A 213 -18.96 32.44 -5.40
N HIS A 214 -19.36 33.10 -6.48
CA HIS A 214 -20.59 32.80 -7.24
C HIS A 214 -20.35 32.09 -8.58
N GLN A 215 -19.09 31.97 -9.02
CA GLN A 215 -18.75 31.35 -10.29
C GLN A 215 -18.62 29.84 -10.12
N LYS A 216 -19.29 29.04 -10.97
CA LYS A 216 -19.12 27.58 -10.98
C LYS A 216 -17.81 27.25 -11.69
N LEU A 217 -17.01 26.38 -11.08
CA LEU A 217 -15.74 25.91 -11.66
C LEU A 217 -16.00 25.20 -13.00
N GLN A 218 -15.28 25.62 -14.04
CA GLN A 218 -15.41 25.03 -15.38
C GLN A 218 -15.02 23.54 -15.36
N PRO A 219 -15.65 22.69 -16.20
CA PRO A 219 -15.35 21.25 -16.24
C PRO A 219 -13.89 20.89 -16.53
N GLU A 220 -13.15 21.79 -17.19
CA GLU A 220 -11.73 21.63 -17.51
C GLU A 220 -10.83 21.89 -16.29
N HIS A 221 -11.10 22.93 -15.51
CA HIS A 221 -10.40 23.16 -14.25
C HIS A 221 -10.70 22.06 -13.22
N ARG A 222 -11.92 21.50 -13.20
CA ARG A 222 -12.26 20.32 -12.39
C ARG A 222 -11.45 19.10 -12.77
N LYS A 223 -11.28 18.87 -14.08
CA LYS A 223 -10.43 17.79 -14.58
C LYS A 223 -9.00 17.95 -14.07
N HIS A 224 -8.44 19.16 -14.18
CA HIS A 224 -7.09 19.44 -13.68
C HIS A 224 -6.95 19.20 -12.17
N ARG A 225 -7.97 19.58 -11.36
CA ARG A 225 -8.00 19.25 -9.92
C ARG A 225 -7.98 17.76 -9.65
N ILE A 226 -8.84 17.00 -10.35
CA ILE A 226 -8.91 15.54 -10.22
C ILE A 226 -7.56 14.90 -10.54
N GLU A 227 -6.90 15.33 -11.61
CA GLU A 227 -5.58 14.84 -12.00
C GLU A 227 -4.50 15.18 -10.95
N MET A 228 -4.55 16.37 -10.35
CA MET A 228 -3.66 16.75 -9.26
C MET A 228 -3.89 15.93 -7.98
N TYR A 229 -5.14 15.64 -7.63
CA TYR A 229 -5.45 14.76 -6.48
C TYR A 229 -4.99 13.33 -6.73
N LEU A 230 -5.19 12.78 -7.93
CA LEU A 230 -4.65 11.46 -8.30
C LEU A 230 -3.12 11.45 -8.30
N GLY A 231 -2.48 12.53 -8.78
CA GLY A 231 -1.04 12.72 -8.70
C GLY A 231 -0.53 12.71 -7.26
N ALA A 232 -1.21 13.43 -6.36
CA ALA A 232 -0.88 13.42 -4.93
C ALA A 232 -1.02 12.03 -4.30
N ILE A 233 -2.06 11.26 -4.65
CA ILE A 233 -2.24 9.88 -4.17
C ILE A 233 -1.11 8.97 -4.66
N ASN A 234 -0.69 9.09 -5.93
CA ASN A 234 0.40 8.29 -6.49
C ASN A 234 1.74 8.65 -5.84
N LEU A 235 2.04 9.94 -5.64
CA LEU A 235 3.22 10.37 -4.90
C LEU A 235 3.22 9.86 -3.45
N CYS A 236 2.05 9.82 -2.80
CA CYS A 236 1.90 9.19 -1.48
C CYS A 236 2.18 7.68 -1.54
N ARG A 237 1.76 6.97 -2.60
CA ARG A 237 2.08 5.54 -2.77
C ARG A 237 3.58 5.32 -2.97
N ASP A 238 4.25 6.17 -3.72
CA ASP A 238 5.71 6.12 -3.90
C ASP A 238 6.44 6.39 -2.57
N ALA A 239 5.99 7.38 -1.81
CA ALA A 239 6.50 7.66 -0.47
C ALA A 239 6.32 6.46 0.48
N ARG A 240 5.13 5.84 0.47
CA ARG A 240 4.86 4.62 1.26
C ARG A 240 5.72 3.44 0.79
N SER A 241 5.98 3.31 -0.51
CA SER A 241 6.84 2.26 -1.05
C SER A 241 8.26 2.35 -0.48
N ASN A 242 8.79 3.57 -0.40
CA ASN A 242 10.08 3.83 0.24
C ASN A 242 10.04 3.49 1.74
N ALA A 243 8.96 3.83 2.45
CA ALA A 243 8.79 3.45 3.85
C ALA A 243 8.73 1.92 4.06
N MET A 244 8.01 1.20 3.19
CA MET A 244 7.98 -0.27 3.21
C MET A 244 9.36 -0.87 2.95
N ASN A 245 10.15 -0.25 2.07
CA ASN A 245 11.52 -0.69 1.83
C ASN A 245 12.41 -0.45 3.06
N ILE A 246 12.22 0.64 3.79
CA ILE A 246 12.92 0.89 5.06
C ILE A 246 12.60 -0.20 6.09
N PHE A 247 11.32 -0.59 6.25
CA PHE A 247 10.95 -1.70 7.13
C PHE A 247 11.65 -3.01 6.73
N LYS A 248 11.66 -3.34 5.44
CA LYS A 248 12.35 -4.53 4.91
C LYS A 248 13.86 -4.51 5.15
N LEU A 249 14.48 -3.34 5.06
CA LEU A 249 15.93 -3.16 5.27
C LEU A 249 16.29 -3.13 6.75
N LYS A 250 15.42 -2.63 7.63
CA LYS A 250 15.61 -2.63 9.09
C LYS A 250 15.45 -4.02 9.68
N TYR A 251 14.46 -4.78 9.21
CA TYR A 251 14.07 -6.08 9.78
C TYR A 251 14.28 -7.26 8.79
N PRO A 252 15.48 -7.45 8.20
CA PRO A 252 15.68 -8.50 7.19
C PRO A 252 15.47 -9.91 7.74
N TYR A 253 15.69 -10.10 9.05
CA TYR A 253 15.58 -11.39 9.73
C TYR A 253 14.14 -11.76 10.13
N ASP A 254 13.18 -10.85 10.04
CA ASP A 254 11.79 -11.16 10.38
C ASP A 254 11.18 -12.17 9.41
N ASN A 255 11.72 -12.29 8.19
CA ASN A 255 11.32 -13.32 7.21
C ASN A 255 12.28 -14.53 7.18
N TYR A 256 13.23 -14.63 8.11
CA TYR A 256 14.26 -15.66 8.11
C TYR A 256 13.68 -17.08 8.13
N TYR A 257 12.54 -17.27 8.80
CA TYR A 257 11.82 -18.54 8.87
C TYR A 257 11.23 -19.01 7.52
N LEU A 258 11.08 -18.12 6.53
CA LEU A 258 10.58 -18.48 5.19
C LEU A 258 11.68 -19.07 4.33
N GLN A 259 12.93 -18.71 4.61
CA GLN A 259 14.10 -19.06 3.81
C GLN A 259 14.83 -20.30 4.33
N ARG A 260 14.59 -20.71 5.59
CA ARG A 260 15.22 -21.89 6.20
C ARG A 260 14.20 -22.73 6.96
N SER A 261 13.96 -23.94 6.45
CA SER A 261 13.20 -25.03 7.08
C SER A 261 13.81 -25.51 8.40
N ASP A 262 15.10 -25.25 8.59
CA ASP A 262 15.92 -25.80 9.67
C ASP A 262 16.02 -24.88 10.89
N ALA A 263 15.18 -23.85 10.97
CA ALA A 263 15.18 -22.82 12.02
C ALA A 263 15.11 -23.37 13.47
N LYS A 264 14.78 -24.65 13.66
CA LYS A 264 14.82 -25.34 14.96
C LYS A 264 16.20 -25.34 15.64
N SER A 265 17.29 -25.21 14.88
CA SER A 265 18.66 -25.31 15.42
C SER A 265 19.28 -23.98 15.83
N GLU A 266 18.63 -22.84 15.53
CA GLU A 266 19.15 -21.52 15.84
C GLU A 266 18.32 -20.87 16.96
N GLU A 267 19.00 -20.48 18.05
CA GLU A 267 18.42 -19.70 19.14
C GLU A 267 17.92 -18.34 18.61
N THR A 268 16.61 -18.11 18.62
CA THR A 268 16.03 -16.81 18.22
C THR A 268 15.61 -16.05 19.45
N ARG A 269 16.11 -14.83 19.61
CA ARG A 269 15.62 -13.95 20.68
C ARG A 269 14.33 -13.26 20.26
N ASN A 270 13.28 -13.39 21.07
CA ASN A 270 11.99 -12.72 20.92
C ASN A 270 12.10 -11.20 21.05
N GLU A 271 11.01 -10.49 20.77
CA GLU A 271 10.89 -9.02 20.84
C GLU A 271 11.24 -8.40 22.20
N ILE A 272 11.25 -9.23 23.26
CA ILE A 272 11.58 -8.88 24.66
C ILE A 272 13.03 -9.26 25.03
N GLY A 273 13.78 -9.89 24.12
CA GLY A 273 15.17 -10.30 24.32
C GLY A 273 15.36 -11.70 24.93
N GLU A 274 14.28 -12.41 25.23
CA GLU A 274 14.30 -13.80 25.70
C GLU A 274 14.70 -14.76 24.58
N VAL A 275 15.56 -15.73 24.87
CA VAL A 275 15.97 -16.78 23.93
C VAL A 275 14.87 -17.81 23.82
N THR A 276 14.14 -17.78 22.72
CA THR A 276 13.20 -18.83 22.35
C THR A 276 13.82 -19.76 21.30
N PRO A 277 13.54 -21.08 21.38
CA PRO A 277 13.88 -21.96 20.27
C PRO A 277 13.20 -21.44 19.00
N GLY A 278 13.90 -21.44 17.86
CA GLY A 278 13.33 -21.03 16.58
C GLY A 278 11.96 -21.65 16.34
N GLU A 279 10.92 -20.81 16.42
CA GLU A 279 9.56 -21.27 16.17
C GLU A 279 9.41 -21.55 14.68
N VAL A 280 9.16 -22.82 14.36
CA VAL A 280 8.71 -23.19 13.02
C VAL A 280 7.38 -22.48 12.79
N VAL A 281 7.20 -21.86 11.62
CA VAL A 281 5.97 -21.13 11.30
C VAL A 281 4.78 -22.02 11.57
N SER A 282 4.03 -21.68 12.62
CA SER A 282 2.77 -22.31 12.92
C SER A 282 1.66 -21.33 12.57
N VAL A 283 0.85 -21.69 11.58
CA VAL A 283 -0.45 -21.04 11.37
C VAL A 283 -1.45 -21.96 12.04
N ASP A 284 -2.16 -21.45 13.05
CA ASP A 284 -3.10 -22.24 13.87
C ASP A 284 -2.47 -23.50 14.52
N GLY A 285 -1.20 -23.44 14.93
CA GLY A 285 -0.50 -24.54 15.60
C GLY A 285 0.01 -25.66 14.67
N VAL A 286 -0.05 -25.46 13.34
CA VAL A 286 0.50 -26.40 12.35
C VAL A 286 1.82 -25.87 11.81
N THR A 287 2.92 -26.59 12.07
CA THR A 287 4.25 -26.25 11.56
C THR A 287 4.34 -26.48 10.05
N TYR A 288 4.62 -25.45 9.27
CA TYR A 288 4.75 -25.52 7.81
C TYR A 288 6.20 -25.32 7.37
N ASP A 289 6.66 -26.18 6.46
CA ASP A 289 7.92 -25.98 5.73
C ASP A 289 7.63 -25.25 4.42
N PHE A 290 7.94 -23.96 4.37
CA PHE A 290 7.72 -23.11 3.20
C PHE A 290 8.88 -23.14 2.19
N SER A 291 10.02 -23.75 2.54
CA SER A 291 11.20 -23.83 1.66
C SER A 291 10.94 -24.62 0.38
N THR A 292 9.98 -25.56 0.43
CA THR A 292 9.59 -26.43 -0.68
C THR A 292 8.32 -25.97 -1.38
N ASN A 293 7.67 -24.89 -0.92
CA ASN A 293 6.43 -24.41 -1.52
C ASN A 293 6.73 -23.58 -2.78
N PRO A 294 6.39 -24.06 -4.00
CA PRO A 294 6.66 -23.34 -5.25
C PRO A 294 5.90 -22.01 -5.38
N LEU A 295 4.87 -21.78 -4.55
CA LEU A 295 4.12 -20.53 -4.45
C LEU A 295 4.78 -19.51 -3.51
N VAL A 296 5.67 -19.97 -2.61
CA VAL A 296 6.52 -19.13 -1.74
C VAL A 296 7.90 -19.04 -2.38
N ARG A 297 7.96 -18.58 -3.64
CA ARG A 297 9.25 -18.21 -4.22
C ARG A 297 9.72 -16.93 -3.55
N ALA A 298 10.73 -17.09 -2.69
CA ALA A 298 11.51 -16.02 -2.12
C ALA A 298 12.01 -15.07 -3.22
N ASP A 299 12.00 -13.79 -2.89
CA ASP A 299 12.38 -12.64 -3.70
C ASP A 299 11.35 -12.15 -4.75
N ASN A 300 10.89 -10.92 -4.51
CA ASN A 300 10.11 -10.03 -5.38
C ASN A 300 8.62 -10.32 -5.62
N LYS A 301 8.08 -11.51 -5.29
CA LYS A 301 6.66 -11.84 -5.56
C LYS A 301 5.82 -12.22 -4.34
N MET A 302 6.40 -12.17 -3.15
CA MET A 302 5.64 -12.40 -1.93
C MET A 302 4.63 -11.27 -1.75
N SER A 303 3.33 -11.60 -1.71
CA SER A 303 2.30 -10.58 -1.46
C SER A 303 2.60 -9.90 -0.13
N PRO A 304 2.47 -8.56 -0.03
CA PRO A 304 2.79 -7.82 1.18
C PRO A 304 2.02 -8.31 2.43
N VAL A 305 0.90 -9.00 2.23
CA VAL A 305 0.12 -9.69 3.28
C VAL A 305 0.95 -10.71 4.06
N PHE A 306 1.93 -11.35 3.41
CA PHE A 306 2.74 -12.42 4.00
C PHE A 306 4.09 -11.93 4.52
N ASP A 307 4.50 -10.71 4.18
CA ASP A 307 5.80 -10.16 4.54
C ASP A 307 5.78 -9.68 6.01
N LYS A 308 6.36 -10.46 6.93
CA LYS A 308 6.41 -10.10 8.36
C LYS A 308 7.38 -8.96 8.66
N ARG A 309 8.24 -8.58 7.72
CA ARG A 309 9.09 -7.39 7.84
C ARG A 309 8.26 -6.11 7.86
N ILE A 310 7.06 -6.16 7.27
CA ILE A 310 6.10 -5.06 7.28
C ILE A 310 5.17 -5.24 8.49
N PRO A 311 5.02 -4.23 9.36
CA PRO A 311 4.07 -4.26 10.46
C PRO A 311 2.65 -4.59 9.98
N ASP A 312 1.89 -5.34 10.79
CA ASP A 312 0.54 -5.82 10.44
C ASP A 312 -0.39 -4.68 10.01
N ASP A 313 -0.32 -3.55 10.73
CA ASP A 313 -1.11 -2.35 10.48
C ASP A 313 -0.89 -1.74 9.08
N TYR A 314 0.28 -1.97 8.49
CA TYR A 314 0.69 -1.39 7.21
C TYR A 314 0.63 -2.36 6.03
N ARG A 315 0.22 -3.62 6.25
CA ARG A 315 0.11 -4.59 5.14
C ARG A 315 -0.95 -4.20 4.13
N ARG A 316 -2.05 -3.60 4.59
CA ARG A 316 -3.08 -3.02 3.72
C ARG A 316 -2.51 -1.89 2.85
N ASP A 317 -1.74 -1.00 3.47
CA ASP A 317 -1.05 0.08 2.76
C ASP A 317 -0.07 -0.49 1.72
N ALA A 318 0.64 -1.56 2.05
CA ALA A 318 1.59 -2.20 1.15
C ALA A 318 0.91 -2.89 -0.06
N VAL A 319 -0.30 -3.43 0.12
CA VAL A 319 -1.10 -3.96 -1.00
C VAL A 319 -1.65 -2.84 -1.88
N ASP A 320 -2.06 -1.71 -1.29
CA ASP A 320 -2.55 -0.55 -2.04
C ASP A 320 -1.49 0.06 -2.96
N ILE A 321 -0.22 0.08 -2.54
CA ILE A 321 0.92 0.51 -3.38
C ILE A 321 0.97 -0.28 -4.70
N LEU A 322 0.60 -1.56 -4.66
CA LEU A 322 0.56 -2.44 -5.84
C LEU A 322 -0.71 -2.25 -6.69
N GLY A 323 -1.63 -1.36 -6.28
CA GLY A 323 -2.90 -1.12 -6.96
C GLY A 323 -3.91 -2.26 -6.81
N ARG A 324 -3.76 -3.11 -5.79
CA ARG A 324 -4.60 -4.29 -5.57
C ARG A 324 -5.55 -4.10 -4.39
N VAL A 325 -6.56 -4.96 -4.30
CA VAL A 325 -7.52 -4.99 -3.19
C VAL A 325 -7.00 -5.95 -2.12
N TYR A 326 -6.93 -5.46 -0.87
CA TYR A 326 -6.41 -6.20 0.27
C TYR A 326 -7.23 -7.46 0.56
N ASP A 327 -8.55 -7.37 0.52
CA ASP A 327 -9.44 -8.50 0.77
C ASP A 327 -9.27 -9.61 -0.29
N ASP A 328 -9.16 -9.25 -1.57
CA ASP A 328 -8.93 -10.24 -2.65
C ASP A 328 -7.56 -10.95 -2.47
N GLU A 329 -6.54 -10.24 -2.00
CA GLU A 329 -5.23 -10.82 -1.67
C GLU A 329 -5.30 -11.72 -0.43
N ILE A 330 -6.18 -11.42 0.53
CA ILE A 330 -6.50 -12.32 1.65
C ILE A 330 -7.33 -13.51 1.17
N ASP A 331 -8.26 -13.38 0.23
CA ASP A 331 -9.00 -14.56 -0.23
C ASP A 331 -8.08 -15.52 -1.01
N ASN A 332 -7.07 -14.98 -1.69
CA ASN A 332 -5.95 -15.79 -2.21
C ASN A 332 -5.18 -16.54 -1.08
N LYS A 333 -5.20 -16.07 0.17
CA LYS A 333 -4.69 -16.77 1.38
C LYS A 333 -5.48 -18.04 1.68
N LEU A 334 -6.78 -18.08 1.39
CA LEU A 334 -7.58 -19.29 1.63
C LEU A 334 -7.19 -20.43 0.67
N TYR A 335 -6.62 -20.12 -0.49
CA TYR A 335 -6.02 -21.13 -1.38
C TYR A 335 -4.61 -21.57 -0.94
N LEU A 336 -3.99 -20.91 0.05
CA LEU A 336 -2.80 -21.40 0.77
C LEU A 336 -3.16 -22.38 1.90
N ARG A 337 -4.44 -22.58 2.24
CA ARG A 337 -4.88 -23.84 2.88
C ARG A 337 -4.88 -24.93 1.81
N TRP A 338 -3.67 -25.39 1.52
CA TRP A 338 -3.30 -26.73 1.10
C TRP A 338 -4.44 -27.52 0.46
N ASP A 339 -4.61 -27.38 -0.86
CA ASP A 339 -5.51 -28.23 -1.63
C ASP A 339 -5.22 -29.71 -1.29
N ALA A 340 -6.26 -30.41 -0.82
CA ALA A 340 -6.13 -31.76 -0.28
C ALA A 340 -5.64 -32.74 -1.36
N GLU A 341 -5.97 -32.46 -2.62
CA GLU A 341 -5.59 -33.30 -3.75
C GLU A 341 -4.11 -33.15 -4.10
N THR A 342 -3.60 -31.92 -4.14
CA THR A 342 -2.16 -31.66 -4.32
C THR A 342 -1.33 -32.12 -3.13
N ARG A 343 -1.87 -32.08 -1.90
CA ARG A 343 -1.25 -32.72 -0.72
C ARG A 343 -1.03 -34.21 -0.91
N LYS A 344 -2.08 -34.91 -1.34
CA LYS A 344 -2.06 -36.37 -1.49
C LYS A 344 -1.05 -36.80 -2.55
N LYS A 345 -0.89 -35.98 -3.61
CA LYS A 345 0.12 -36.18 -4.65
C LYS A 345 1.56 -35.96 -4.18
N LEU A 346 1.81 -34.96 -3.32
CA LEU A 346 3.17 -34.57 -2.90
C LEU A 346 3.68 -35.27 -1.64
N LEU A 347 2.81 -35.56 -0.67
CA LEU A 347 3.18 -36.07 0.65
C LEU A 347 2.68 -37.51 0.93
N GLY A 348 1.86 -38.08 0.03
CA GLY A 348 1.19 -39.35 0.24
C GLY A 348 0.21 -39.33 1.44
N ASP A 349 -0.09 -40.51 2.01
CA ASP A 349 -1.04 -40.67 3.13
C ASP A 349 -0.44 -40.30 4.51
N LYS A 350 0.63 -39.50 4.55
CA LYS A 350 1.23 -39.06 5.82
C LYS A 350 0.28 -38.11 6.55
N ILE A 351 -0.29 -38.61 7.65
CA ILE A 351 -1.18 -37.88 8.55
C ILE A 351 -0.42 -36.67 9.12
N PRO A 352 -1.01 -35.46 9.12
CA PRO A 352 -0.29 -34.28 9.60
C PRO A 352 -0.07 -34.39 11.13
N PRO A 353 1.11 -33.94 11.63
CA PRO A 353 1.37 -33.93 13.07
C PRO A 353 0.35 -32.99 13.74
N GLY A 354 -0.52 -33.56 14.57
CA GLY A 354 -1.66 -32.87 15.21
C GLY A 354 -3.00 -33.59 15.06
N ALA A 355 -3.19 -34.39 14.01
CA ALA A 355 -4.42 -35.19 13.84
C ALA A 355 -4.49 -36.38 14.82
N GLN A 356 -3.34 -36.90 15.28
CA GLN A 356 -3.29 -37.88 16.36
C GLN A 356 -3.69 -37.28 17.72
N LYS A 357 -3.28 -36.04 18.02
CA LYS A 357 -3.72 -35.33 19.24
C LYS A 357 -5.23 -35.05 19.23
N ARG A 358 -5.81 -34.66 18.07
CA ARG A 358 -7.27 -34.50 17.94
C ARG A 358 -8.03 -35.82 18.05
N LYS A 359 -7.50 -36.93 17.52
CA LYS A 359 -8.10 -38.26 17.71
C LYS A 359 -8.00 -38.76 19.16
N GLN A 360 -6.89 -38.51 19.84
CA GLN A 360 -6.74 -38.86 21.26
C GLN A 360 -7.62 -37.99 22.18
N ALA A 361 -7.76 -36.69 21.88
CA ALA A 361 -8.68 -35.80 22.60
C ALA A 361 -10.17 -36.14 22.34
N ALA A 362 -10.50 -36.60 21.13
CA ALA A 362 -11.84 -37.08 20.79
C ALA A 362 -12.16 -38.45 21.41
N ALA A 363 -11.16 -39.32 21.58
CA ALA A 363 -11.32 -40.60 22.26
C ALA A 363 -11.44 -40.44 23.80
N ALA A 364 -10.78 -39.43 24.38
CA ALA A 364 -10.87 -39.13 25.81
C ALA A 364 -12.16 -38.38 26.23
N SER A 365 -12.93 -37.87 25.27
CA SER A 365 -14.18 -37.12 25.51
C SER A 365 -15.46 -37.91 25.20
N GLN A 366 -15.34 -39.20 24.86
CA GLN A 366 -16.50 -40.08 24.83
C GLN A 366 -16.77 -40.62 26.24
N PRO A 367 -17.95 -40.38 26.83
CA PRO A 367 -18.32 -41.03 28.09
C PRO A 367 -18.48 -42.53 27.83
N ASN A 368 -17.82 -43.35 28.64
CA ASN A 368 -18.05 -44.79 28.70
C ASN A 368 -19.57 -45.04 28.77
N LYS A 369 -20.10 -45.73 27.77
CA LYS A 369 -21.41 -46.37 27.85
C LYS A 369 -21.24 -47.81 28.30
#